data_AF-A0A962TLL3-F1
#
_entry.id   AF-A0A962TLL3-F1
#
_cell.length_a   1.000
_cell.length_b   1.000
_cell.length_c   1.000
_cell.angle_alpha   90.00
_cell.angle_beta   90.00
_cell.angle_gamma   90.00
#
_symmetry.space_group_name_H-M   'P 1'
#
loop_
_entity.id
_entity.type
_entity.pdbx_description
1 polymer ?
#
loop_
_entity_poly.entity_id
_entity_poly.type
_entity_poly.pdbx_seq_one_letter_code
_entity_poly.pdbx_strand_id
1 'polypeptide(L)'
;MGIRQDRAWKSWNRGQRQSAGTGSMWLLIVLGILSGVLLYWYTVPQKAPSWVRGRLPGMPEYTGPLYRWHDDRGQLQITGKPPRNRPYDTIQYRSDTNVVLPKAP
;
A
#
# COMPACT_ATOMS: atom_id res chain seq x y z
N MET A 1 -66.70 -45.39 5.94
CA MET A 1 -66.20 -44.90 4.65
C MET A 1 -65.23 -43.75 4.96
N GLY A 2 -63.92 -44.01 4.90
CA GLY A 2 -62.90 -43.15 5.52
C GLY A 2 -62.45 -42.00 4.60
N ILE A 3 -62.44 -40.80 5.15
CA ILE A 3 -61.95 -39.56 4.52
C ILE A 3 -60.42 -39.70 4.35
N ARG A 4 -59.95 -39.75 3.10
CA ARG A 4 -58.51 -39.69 2.78
C ARG A 4 -58.07 -38.24 2.78
N GLN A 5 -57.25 -37.86 3.75
CA GLN A 5 -56.47 -36.63 3.73
C GLN A 5 -55.14 -36.91 3.02
N ASP A 6 -55.03 -36.54 1.75
CA ASP A 6 -53.77 -36.46 1.04
C ASP A 6 -53.08 -35.12 1.38
N ARG A 7 -52.35 -35.13 2.50
CA ARG A 7 -51.34 -34.10 2.74
C ARG A 7 -50.26 -34.23 1.67
N ALA A 8 -50.33 -33.38 0.65
CA ALA A 8 -49.24 -33.15 -0.28
C ALA A 8 -48.06 -32.51 0.48
N TRP A 9 -47.10 -33.33 0.89
CA TRP A 9 -45.82 -32.86 1.42
C TRP A 9 -45.09 -32.13 0.30
N LYS A 10 -45.06 -30.81 0.40
CA LYS A 10 -44.26 -29.91 -0.43
C LYS A 10 -42.79 -30.29 -0.27
N SER A 11 -42.29 -31.12 -1.19
CA SER A 11 -40.89 -31.57 -1.21
C SER A 11 -39.98 -30.41 -1.61
N TRP A 12 -39.58 -29.62 -0.62
CA TRP A 12 -38.42 -28.75 -0.72
C TRP A 12 -37.17 -29.61 -0.62
N ASN A 13 -36.65 -30.08 -1.75
CA ASN A 13 -35.30 -30.64 -1.77
C ASN A 13 -34.50 -30.10 -2.96
N ARG A 14 -33.75 -29.04 -2.64
CA ARG A 14 -32.30 -28.93 -2.87
C ARG A 14 -31.83 -29.39 -4.24
N GLY A 15 -32.04 -28.51 -5.21
CA GLY A 15 -31.42 -28.55 -6.53
C GLY A 15 -30.35 -27.48 -6.73
N GLN A 16 -29.65 -27.01 -5.70
CA GLN A 16 -28.43 -26.22 -5.90
C GLN A 16 -27.27 -27.17 -6.18
N ARG A 17 -27.27 -27.74 -7.39
CA ARG A 17 -26.06 -28.29 -8.00
C ARG A 17 -25.15 -27.11 -8.31
N GLN A 18 -24.41 -26.66 -7.30
CA GLN A 18 -23.31 -25.74 -7.46
C GLN A 18 -22.18 -26.46 -8.19
N SER A 19 -22.27 -26.50 -9.51
CA SER A 19 -21.09 -26.64 -10.37
C SER A 19 -20.30 -25.32 -10.30
N ALA A 20 -19.77 -25.00 -9.12
CA ALA A 20 -19.07 -23.75 -8.84
C ALA A 20 -17.61 -24.01 -8.41
N GLY A 21 -17.08 -25.21 -8.62
CA GLY A 21 -15.73 -25.58 -8.15
C GLY A 21 -14.61 -24.90 -8.95
N THR A 22 -14.73 -24.81 -10.27
CA THR A 22 -13.62 -24.32 -11.11
C THR A 22 -13.63 -22.80 -11.29
N GLY A 23 -14.81 -22.20 -11.52
CA GLY A 23 -14.93 -20.76 -11.74
C GLY A 23 -14.62 -19.91 -10.50
N SER A 24 -14.99 -20.41 -9.32
CA SER A 24 -14.72 -19.72 -8.05
C SER A 24 -13.23 -19.71 -7.70
N MET A 25 -12.52 -20.81 -7.98
CA MET A 25 -11.08 -20.92 -7.71
C MET A 25 -10.27 -19.93 -8.57
N TRP A 26 -10.58 -19.83 -9.87
CA TRP A 26 -9.94 -18.85 -10.74
C TRP A 26 -10.21 -17.40 -10.33
N LEU A 27 -11.43 -17.10 -9.88
CA LEU A 27 -11.76 -15.78 -9.35
C LEU A 27 -10.89 -15.43 -8.13
N LEU A 28 -10.66 -16.36 -7.21
CA LEU A 28 -9.80 -16.13 -6.04
C LEU A 28 -8.33 -15.91 -6.44
N ILE A 29 -7.83 -16.66 -7.43
CA ILE A 29 -6.46 -16.49 -7.94
C ILE A 29 -6.30 -15.10 -8.57
N VAL A 30 -7.23 -14.72 -9.46
CA VAL A 30 -7.20 -13.40 -10.10
C VAL A 30 -7.30 -12.29 -9.05
N LEU A 31 -8.20 -12.44 -8.07
CA LEU A 31 -8.35 -11.47 -6.99
C LEU A 31 -7.06 -11.36 -6.15
N GLY A 32 -6.43 -12.48 -5.82
CA GLY A 32 -5.16 -12.51 -5.09
C GLY A 32 -4.03 -11.83 -5.85
N ILE A 33 -3.91 -12.08 -7.16
CA ILE A 33 -2.92 -11.41 -8.01
C ILE A 33 -3.19 -9.91 -8.06
N LEU A 34 -4.45 -9.50 -8.29
CA LEU A 34 -4.82 -8.09 -8.34
C LEU A 34 -4.55 -7.37 -7.01
N SER A 35 -4.90 -8.00 -5.89
CA SER A 35 -4.58 -7.48 -4.55
C SER A 35 -3.08 -7.35 -4.32
N GLY A 36 -2.29 -8.33 -4.76
CA GLY A 36 -0.82 -8.29 -4.67
C GLY A 36 -0.21 -7.14 -5.48
N VAL A 37 -0.68 -6.93 -6.72
CA VAL A 37 -0.23 -5.84 -7.58
C VAL A 37 -0.60 -4.47 -6.98
N LEU A 38 -1.82 -4.34 -6.46
CA LEU A 38 -2.27 -3.11 -5.79
C LEU A 38 -1.43 -2.80 -4.55
N LEU A 39 -1.16 -3.80 -3.70
CA LEU A 39 -0.31 -3.64 -2.52
C LEU A 39 1.13 -3.28 -2.89
N TYR A 40 1.67 -3.90 -3.95
CA TYR A 40 3.00 -3.58 -4.46
C TYR A 40 3.11 -2.12 -4.95
N TRP A 41 2.11 -1.63 -5.68
CA TRP A 41 2.08 -0.23 -6.10
C TRP A 41 1.85 0.75 -4.94
N TYR A 42 1.16 0.31 -3.88
CA TYR A 42 1.03 1.11 -2.66
C TYR A 42 2.36 1.26 -1.92
N THR A 43 3.19 0.22 -1.87
CA THR A 43 4.51 0.28 -1.20
C THR A 43 5.60 0.91 -2.06
N VAL A 44 5.52 0.78 -3.39
CA VAL A 44 6.49 1.35 -4.33
C VAL A 44 5.77 2.20 -5.38
N PRO A 45 5.29 3.40 -5.02
CA PRO A 45 4.54 4.26 -5.94
C PRO A 45 5.35 4.67 -7.17
N GLN A 46 6.68 4.66 -7.10
CA GLN A 46 7.57 4.98 -8.24
C GLN A 46 7.44 4.00 -9.41
N LYS A 47 7.04 2.74 -9.15
CA LYS A 47 6.86 1.69 -10.17
C LYS A 47 5.42 1.61 -10.68
N ALA A 48 4.51 2.43 -10.14
CA ALA A 48 3.12 2.45 -10.55
C ALA A 48 2.94 3.23 -11.88
N PRO A 49 2.05 2.77 -12.78
CA PRO A 49 1.68 3.51 -13.97
C PRO A 49 1.20 4.93 -13.66
N SER A 50 1.39 5.88 -14.58
CA SER A 50 0.99 7.29 -14.39
C SER A 50 -0.49 7.46 -14.06
N TRP A 51 -1.37 6.62 -14.63
CA TRP A 51 -2.81 6.63 -14.37
C TRP A 51 -3.19 6.14 -12.96
N VAL A 52 -2.35 5.34 -12.30
CA VAL A 52 -2.54 4.88 -10.91
C VAL A 52 -1.96 5.90 -9.93
N ARG A 53 -0.79 6.49 -10.26
CA ARG A 53 -0.10 7.47 -9.41
C ARG A 53 -0.96 8.68 -9.06
N GLY A 54 -1.80 9.16 -10.00
CA GLY A 54 -2.72 10.27 -9.74
C GLY A 54 -3.89 9.94 -8.80
N ARG A 55 -4.15 8.65 -8.52
CA ARG A 55 -5.23 8.19 -7.63
C ARG A 55 -4.73 7.62 -6.31
N LEU A 56 -3.47 7.19 -6.25
CA LEU A 56 -2.82 6.90 -4.98
C LEU A 56 -2.64 8.22 -4.22
N PRO A 57 -2.94 8.25 -2.91
CA PRO A 57 -2.59 9.41 -2.10
C PRO A 57 -1.08 9.59 -2.24
N GLY A 58 -0.67 10.70 -2.88
CA GLY A 58 0.73 10.99 -3.08
C GLY A 58 1.40 10.93 -1.73
N MET A 59 2.25 9.91 -1.52
CA MET A 59 3.19 9.98 -0.43
C MET A 59 4.00 11.23 -0.72
N PRO A 60 4.06 12.21 0.21
CA PRO A 60 4.87 13.37 -0.01
C PRO A 60 6.28 12.84 -0.25
N GLU A 61 6.77 12.95 -1.47
CA GLU A 61 8.21 12.97 -1.73
C GLU A 61 8.71 14.02 -0.75
N TYR A 62 9.31 13.57 0.36
CA TYR A 62 9.61 14.43 1.49
C TYR A 62 10.74 15.34 1.05
N THR A 63 10.35 16.40 0.37
CA THR A 63 11.17 17.49 -0.15
C THR A 63 11.10 18.61 0.87
N GLY A 64 11.25 18.22 2.14
CA GLY A 64 11.14 19.09 3.30
C GLY A 64 12.52 19.58 3.71
N PRO A 65 12.60 20.73 4.40
CA PRO A 65 13.83 21.16 5.03
C PRO A 65 14.25 20.15 6.11
N LEU A 66 15.43 19.56 5.96
CA LEU A 66 16.11 18.85 7.02
C LEU A 66 17.12 19.77 7.69
N TYR A 67 17.28 19.61 9.00
CA TYR A 67 18.17 20.43 9.80
C TYR A 67 19.36 19.60 10.24
N ARG A 68 20.56 20.07 9.91
CA ARG A 68 21.83 19.44 10.25
C ARG A 68 22.49 20.22 11.38
N TRP A 69 22.91 19.52 12.43
CA TRP A 69 23.52 20.15 13.60
C TRP A 69 24.55 19.19 14.23
N HIS A 70 25.41 19.72 15.10
CA HIS A 70 26.39 18.92 15.83
C HIS A 70 25.99 18.79 17.30
N ASP A 71 26.07 17.58 17.84
CA ASP A 71 25.87 17.34 19.26
C ASP A 71 27.09 17.79 20.10
N ASP A 72 26.99 17.67 21.44
CA ASP A 72 28.08 18.08 22.36
C ASP A 72 29.35 17.22 22.22
N ARG A 73 29.24 16.08 21.52
CA ARG A 73 30.33 15.16 21.23
C ARG A 73 30.90 15.38 19.82
N GLY A 74 30.43 16.40 19.11
CA GLY A 74 30.82 16.71 17.73
C GLY A 74 30.24 15.75 16.70
N GLN A 75 29.24 14.92 17.03
CA GLN A 75 28.60 14.04 16.06
C GLN A 75 27.56 14.80 15.25
N LEU A 76 27.60 14.56 13.94
CA LEU A 76 26.63 15.12 13.00
C LEU A 76 25.28 14.45 13.17
N GLN A 77 24.25 15.24 13.41
CA GLN A 77 22.86 14.80 13.52
C GLN A 77 21.99 15.49 12.48
N ILE A 78 21.04 14.75 11.93
CA ILE A 78 20.11 15.21 10.90
C ILE A 78 18.68 14.95 11.40
N THR A 79 17.87 15.99 11.48
CA THR A 79 16.50 15.94 12.03
C THR A 79 15.52 16.68 11.12
N GLY A 80 14.28 16.19 11.03
CA GLY A 80 13.19 16.88 10.32
C GLY A 80 12.61 18.09 11.07
N LYS A 81 13.03 18.33 12.32
CA LYS A 81 12.59 19.47 13.13
C LYS A 81 13.80 20.23 13.69
N PRO A 82 13.76 21.57 13.74
CA PRO A 82 14.89 22.36 14.21
C PRO A 82 15.19 22.06 15.69
N PRO A 83 16.47 21.88 16.08
CA PRO A 83 16.84 21.70 17.47
C PRO A 83 16.57 22.98 18.27
N ARG A 84 16.01 22.85 19.48
CA ARG A 84 15.80 23.99 20.39
C ARG A 84 17.13 24.30 21.06
N ASN A 85 17.64 25.52 20.87
CA ASN A 85 18.86 26.07 21.47
C ASN A 85 20.20 25.56 20.90
N ARG A 86 20.25 25.15 19.63
CA ARG A 86 21.53 24.86 18.97
C ARG A 86 21.62 25.50 17.59
N PRO A 87 22.82 25.91 17.15
CA PRO A 87 23.03 26.30 15.76
C PRO A 87 22.78 25.09 14.86
N TYR A 88 22.07 25.32 13.76
CA TYR A 88 21.75 24.30 12.78
C TYR A 88 21.82 24.89 11.37
N ASP A 89 22.18 24.05 10.41
CA ASP A 89 22.09 24.34 8.98
C ASP A 89 20.76 23.80 8.45
N THR A 90 20.08 24.58 7.61
CA THR A 90 18.89 24.10 6.88
C THR A 90 19.33 23.54 5.52
N ILE A 91 19.02 22.27 5.27
CA ILE A 91 19.32 21.55 4.03
C ILE A 91 18.01 21.18 3.36
N GLN A 92 17.83 21.61 2.11
CA GLN A 92 16.72 21.15 1.27
C GLN A 92 17.05 19.75 0.77
N TYR A 93 16.37 18.74 1.29
CA TYR A 93 16.50 17.39 0.75
C TYR A 93 15.69 17.29 -0.53
N ARG A 94 16.33 16.90 -1.62
CA ARG A 94 15.66 16.58 -2.87
C ARG A 94 15.80 15.09 -3.13
N SER A 95 14.68 14.38 -3.17
CA SER A 95 14.63 12.95 -3.44
C SER A 95 14.87 12.59 -4.91
N ASP A 96 14.92 13.60 -5.80
CA ASP A 96 15.10 13.43 -7.25
C ASP A 96 16.57 13.31 -7.67
N THR A 97 17.52 13.64 -6.79
CA THR A 97 18.94 13.75 -7.14
C THR A 97 19.82 13.03 -6.11
N ASN A 98 20.30 11.84 -6.45
CA ASN A 98 21.35 11.16 -5.67
C ASN A 98 22.73 11.61 -6.17
N VAL A 99 23.20 12.76 -5.70
CA VAL A 99 24.56 13.25 -6.01
C VAL A 99 25.56 12.67 -5.01
N VAL A 100 26.34 11.69 -5.46
CA VAL A 100 27.59 11.31 -4.77
C VAL A 100 28.61 12.39 -5.11
N LEU A 101 29.00 13.20 -4.13
CA LEU A 101 30.09 14.16 -4.31
C LEU A 101 31.37 13.38 -4.67
N PRO A 102 32.02 13.65 -5.81
CA PRO A 102 33.31 13.06 -6.09
C PRO A 102 34.29 13.52 -5.01
N LYS A 103 34.94 12.57 -4.34
CA LYS A 103 36.00 12.84 -3.38
C LYS A 103 37.14 13.52 -4.14
N ALA A 104 37.31 14.83 -3.95
CA ALA A 104 38.43 15.56 -4.52
C ALA A 104 39.75 14.96 -3.97
N PRO A 105 40.76 14.70 -4.83
CA PRO A 105 42.09 14.24 -4.41
C PRO A 105 42.86 15.34 -3.65
#